data_AF-B3E1E9-F1
#
_entry.id   AF-B3E1E9-F1
#
_cell.length_a   1.000
_cell.length_b   1.000
_cell.length_c   1.000
_cell.angle_alpha   90.00
_cell.angle_beta   90.00
_cell.angle_gamma   90.00
#
_symmetry.space_group_name_H-M   'P 1'
#
loop_
_entity.id
_entity.type
_entity.pdbx_description
1 polymer ?
#
loop_
_entity_poly.entity_id
_entity_poly.type
_entity_poly.pdbx_seq_one_letter_code
_entity_poly.pdbx_strand_id
1 'polypeptide(L)'
;MAKTPTAFEALKVAEKQVSAESKQHLYGIIGERSPTTLTPVSWQFIYWNPHSWSRSEQITVAGGQVTQIKDGLFSLGNLHLLPYKKENTINPSRLKIDSNRALEIATKSNESFRTVKLSTVVFRLASLKGYEEACWILDFFADKNGFERSIGYVIIGAITGKVYKMKLNFSKVLH
;
A
#
# COMPACT_ATOMS: atom_id res chain seq x y z
N MET A 1 13.97 -16.42 10.00
CA MET A 1 13.26 -15.12 10.03
C MET A 1 11.81 -15.38 9.62
N ALA A 2 10.83 -14.82 10.33
CA ALA A 2 9.44 -14.94 9.94
C ALA A 2 9.20 -14.21 8.61
N LYS A 3 8.48 -14.85 7.68
CA LYS A 3 8.09 -14.25 6.40
C LYS A 3 7.25 -13.00 6.65
N THR A 4 7.58 -11.88 6.00
CA THR A 4 6.76 -10.66 6.06
C THR A 4 5.40 -10.90 5.40
N PRO A 5 4.28 -10.51 6.02
CA PRO A 5 2.96 -10.73 5.43
C PRO A 5 2.76 -9.82 4.23
N THR A 6 2.13 -10.36 3.20
CA THR A 6 1.56 -9.57 2.10
C THR A 6 0.38 -8.73 2.58
N ALA A 7 -0.06 -7.78 1.75
CA ALA A 7 -1.18 -6.93 2.09
C ALA A 7 -2.47 -7.75 2.21
N PHE A 8 -2.70 -8.75 1.34
CA PHE A 8 -3.92 -9.55 1.41
C PHE A 8 -3.89 -10.58 2.54
N GLU A 9 -2.72 -11.13 2.90
CA GLU A 9 -2.60 -11.96 4.11
C GLU A 9 -2.99 -11.15 5.35
N ALA A 10 -2.51 -9.90 5.48
CA ALA A 10 -2.87 -9.02 6.58
C ALA A 10 -4.33 -8.52 6.49
N LEU A 11 -4.86 -8.30 5.28
CA LEU A 11 -6.25 -7.90 5.05
C LEU A 11 -7.23 -8.92 5.62
N LYS A 12 -7.00 -10.22 5.38
CA LYS A 12 -7.82 -11.32 5.92
C LYS A 12 -7.86 -11.33 7.45
N VAL A 13 -6.79 -10.86 8.10
CA VAL A 13 -6.75 -10.71 9.56
C VAL A 13 -7.58 -9.51 9.99
N ALA A 14 -7.42 -8.36 9.31
CA ALA A 14 -8.18 -7.14 9.59
C ALA A 14 -9.69 -7.35 9.41
N GLU A 15 -10.11 -8.02 8.33
CA GLU A 15 -11.51 -8.29 8.01
C GLU A 15 -12.24 -9.08 9.11
N LYS A 16 -11.55 -9.76 10.03
CA LYS A 16 -12.20 -10.43 11.17
C LYS A 16 -12.80 -9.45 12.19
N GLN A 17 -12.31 -8.21 12.23
CA GLN A 17 -12.74 -7.19 13.17
C GLN A 17 -13.76 -6.19 12.56
N VAL A 18 -13.94 -6.23 11.25
CA VAL A 18 -14.77 -5.28 10.50
C VAL A 18 -16.21 -5.79 10.38
N SER A 19 -17.20 -4.90 10.40
CA SER A 19 -18.60 -5.25 10.11
C SER A 19 -18.77 -5.80 8.69
N ALA A 20 -19.80 -6.63 8.44
CA ALA A 20 -20.03 -7.19 7.11
C ALA A 20 -20.23 -6.11 6.02
N GLU A 21 -20.86 -4.98 6.37
CA GLU A 21 -21.03 -3.85 5.46
C GLU A 21 -19.69 -3.16 5.17
N SER A 22 -18.93 -2.82 6.21
CA SER A 22 -17.66 -2.11 6.09
C SER A 22 -16.61 -2.90 5.29
N LYS A 23 -16.60 -4.24 5.36
CA LYS A 23 -15.67 -5.09 4.59
C LYS A 23 -15.73 -4.86 3.08
N GLN A 24 -16.88 -4.42 2.56
CA GLN A 24 -17.06 -4.16 1.13
C GLN A 24 -16.56 -2.77 0.70
N HIS A 25 -16.13 -1.94 1.66
CA HIS A 25 -15.90 -0.51 1.46
C HIS A 25 -14.54 -0.09 2.06
N LEU A 26 -13.46 -0.40 1.34
CA LEU A 26 -12.11 -0.05 1.73
C LEU A 26 -11.68 1.26 1.06
N TYR A 27 -11.31 2.28 1.83
CA TYR A 27 -10.70 3.50 1.27
C TYR A 27 -9.28 3.26 0.77
N GLY A 28 -8.52 2.42 1.47
CA GLY A 28 -7.20 2.01 1.00
C GLY A 28 -6.38 1.20 1.99
N ILE A 29 -5.17 0.88 1.54
CA ILE A 29 -4.16 0.11 2.29
C ILE A 29 -2.89 0.94 2.36
N ILE A 30 -2.22 0.92 3.51
CA ILE A 30 -0.89 1.51 3.71
C ILE A 30 0.03 0.44 4.28
N GLY A 31 1.17 0.24 3.64
CA GLY A 31 2.30 -0.50 4.17
C GLY A 31 3.46 0.46 4.37
N GLU A 32 3.73 0.82 5.62
CA GLU A 32 4.81 1.73 5.98
C GLU A 32 6.19 1.03 5.87
N ARG A 33 7.23 1.85 5.87
CA ARG A 33 8.61 1.41 5.73
C ARG A 33 9.00 0.57 6.94
N SER A 34 9.72 -0.51 6.69
CA SER A 34 10.35 -1.31 7.75
C SER A 34 11.84 -0.94 7.82
N PRO A 35 12.41 -0.68 9.00
CA PRO A 35 13.85 -0.40 9.12
C PRO A 35 14.75 -1.56 8.67
N THR A 36 14.23 -2.79 8.64
CA THR A 36 15.04 -4.01 8.50
C THR A 36 14.66 -4.87 7.31
N THR A 37 13.59 -4.55 6.59
CA THR A 37 13.08 -5.38 5.48
C THR A 37 12.59 -4.53 4.31
N LEU A 38 12.72 -5.08 3.10
CA LEU A 38 12.30 -4.40 1.87
C LEU A 38 10.80 -4.12 1.85
N THR A 39 10.00 -5.06 2.36
CA THR A 39 8.54 -5.01 2.39
C THR A 39 8.02 -4.65 3.79
N PRO A 40 6.86 -4.00 3.92
CA PRO A 40 6.24 -3.70 5.21
C PRO A 40 6.07 -4.92 6.12
N VAL A 41 6.28 -4.70 7.42
CA VAL A 41 5.98 -5.67 8.50
C VAL A 41 4.64 -5.40 9.17
N SER A 42 4.04 -4.24 8.88
CA SER A 42 2.78 -3.74 9.42
C SER A 42 1.96 -3.15 8.28
N TRP A 43 0.66 -3.41 8.30
CA TRP A 43 -0.29 -2.94 7.31
C TRP A 43 -1.45 -2.21 8.00
N GLN A 44 -1.86 -1.09 7.42
CA GLN A 44 -3.01 -0.31 7.87
C GLN A 44 -4.10 -0.40 6.79
N PHE A 45 -5.33 -0.64 7.23
CA PHE A 45 -6.51 -0.76 6.38
C PHE A 45 -7.52 0.28 6.81
N ILE A 46 -7.92 1.15 5.89
CA ILE A 46 -8.88 2.22 6.18
C ILE A 46 -10.21 1.82 5.56
N TYR A 47 -11.19 1.49 6.40
CA TYR A 47 -12.53 1.11 5.99
C TYR A 47 -13.50 2.26 6.15
N TRP A 48 -14.56 2.27 5.35
CA TRP A 48 -15.75 3.06 5.64
C TRP A 48 -16.52 2.39 6.77
N ASN A 49 -16.79 3.16 7.83
CA ASN A 49 -17.55 2.70 8.99
C ASN A 49 -18.80 3.58 9.16
N PRO A 50 -20.02 3.08 8.92
CA PRO A 50 -21.23 3.88 9.09
C PRO A 50 -21.47 4.30 10.53
N HIS A 51 -20.92 3.59 11.51
CA HIS A 51 -21.16 3.83 12.93
C HIS A 51 -20.15 4.79 13.56
N SER A 52 -19.05 5.13 12.87
CA SER A 52 -18.09 6.11 13.37
C SER A 52 -18.46 7.53 12.96
N TRP A 53 -18.14 8.49 13.82
CA TRP A 53 -18.40 9.92 13.57
C TRP A 53 -17.66 10.43 12.33
N SER A 54 -16.47 9.89 12.05
CA SER A 54 -15.64 10.25 10.90
C SER A 54 -15.99 9.47 9.62
N ARG A 55 -16.93 8.53 9.69
CA ARG A 55 -17.27 7.58 8.61
C ARG A 55 -16.09 6.73 8.13
N SER A 56 -15.11 6.54 9.00
CA SER A 56 -13.92 5.72 8.75
C SER A 56 -13.40 5.07 10.02
N GLU A 57 -12.77 3.92 9.84
CA GLU A 57 -12.06 3.14 10.85
C GLU A 57 -10.74 2.66 10.24
N GLN A 58 -9.64 2.79 10.96
CA GLN A 58 -8.34 2.25 10.58
C GLN A 58 -8.01 1.03 11.44
N ILE A 59 -7.68 -0.08 10.78
CA ILE A 59 -7.21 -1.30 11.44
C ILE A 59 -5.75 -1.51 11.07
N THR A 60 -4.90 -1.67 12.08
CA THR A 60 -3.48 -1.99 11.91
C THR A 60 -3.25 -3.46 12.23
N VAL A 61 -2.57 -4.17 11.33
CA VAL A 61 -2.15 -5.56 11.48
C VAL A 61 -0.63 -5.64 11.44
N ALA A 62 -0.04 -6.23 12.48
CA ALA A 62 1.39 -6.51 12.55
C ALA A 62 1.60 -7.85 13.27
N GLY A 63 2.65 -8.59 12.90
CA GLY A 63 2.94 -9.89 13.53
C GLY A 63 1.81 -10.94 13.35
N GLY A 64 0.96 -10.80 12.33
CA GLY A 64 -0.14 -11.72 12.05
C GLY A 64 -1.42 -11.49 12.88
N GLN A 65 -1.48 -10.40 13.65
CA GLN A 65 -2.64 -10.06 14.48
C GLN A 65 -3.01 -8.58 14.35
N VAL A 66 -4.26 -8.25 14.68
CA VAL A 66 -4.68 -6.84 14.83
C VAL A 66 -3.99 -6.27 16.06
N THR A 67 -3.28 -5.16 15.89
CA THR A 67 -2.57 -4.46 16.97
C THR A 67 -3.24 -3.15 17.36
N GLN A 68 -4.07 -2.58 16.48
CA GLN A 68 -4.74 -1.32 16.73
C GLN A 68 -6.00 -1.19 15.87
N ILE A 69 -7.04 -0.61 16.45
CA ILE A 69 -8.25 -0.14 15.78
C ILE A 69 -8.44 1.33 16.19
N LYS A 70 -8.67 2.21 15.23
CA LYS A 70 -8.83 3.65 15.46
C LYS A 70 -10.00 4.19 14.65
N ASP A 71 -10.78 5.05 15.27
CA ASP A 71 -11.71 5.94 14.57
C ASP A 71 -11.06 7.30 14.34
N GLY A 72 -11.37 7.95 13.21
CA GLY A 72 -10.82 9.25 12.87
C GLY A 72 -10.69 9.51 11.38
N LEU A 73 -10.14 10.66 11.03
CA LEU A 73 -9.79 11.01 9.65
C LEU A 73 -8.33 10.56 9.39
N PHE A 74 -8.12 9.66 8.44
CA PHE A 74 -6.83 9.04 8.13
C PHE A 74 -6.32 9.42 6.74
N SER A 75 -5.15 10.05 6.63
CA SER A 75 -4.58 10.35 5.31
C SER A 75 -3.87 9.13 4.71
N LEU A 76 -4.05 8.88 3.41
CA LEU A 76 -3.29 7.89 2.62
C LEU A 76 -1.91 8.46 2.21
N GLY A 77 -1.12 8.89 3.21
CA GLY A 77 0.11 9.65 3.00
C GLY A 77 -0.15 10.99 2.28
N ASN A 78 0.66 11.32 1.27
CA ASN A 78 0.51 12.56 0.47
C ASN A 78 -0.69 12.53 -0.51
N LEU A 79 -1.49 11.47 -0.49
CA LEU A 79 -2.70 11.40 -1.29
C LEU A 79 -3.79 12.16 -0.53
N HIS A 80 -3.97 13.45 -0.85
CA HIS A 80 -5.11 14.22 -0.37
C HIS A 80 -6.37 13.44 -0.73
N LEU A 81 -7.04 12.91 0.28
CA LEU A 81 -8.25 12.16 0.07
C LEU A 81 -9.29 13.09 -0.53
N LEU A 82 -9.95 12.57 -1.57
CA LEU A 82 -11.32 12.97 -1.87
C LEU A 82 -12.13 12.88 -0.57
N PRO A 83 -13.19 13.68 -0.37
CA PRO A 83 -14.02 13.57 0.82
C PRO A 83 -14.40 12.09 1.07
N TYR A 84 -14.37 11.66 2.34
CA TYR A 84 -14.73 10.31 2.78
C TYR A 84 -16.18 10.00 2.43
N LYS A 85 -16.38 9.59 1.18
CA LYS A 85 -17.66 9.19 0.64
C LYS A 85 -17.58 7.74 0.23
N LYS A 86 -18.66 7.00 0.47
CA LYS A 86 -18.76 5.56 0.24
C LYS A 86 -18.43 5.19 -1.21
N GLU A 87 -18.76 6.04 -2.17
CA GLU A 87 -18.44 5.87 -3.60
C GLU A 87 -16.94 5.91 -3.94
N ASN A 88 -16.10 6.48 -3.07
CA ASN A 88 -14.65 6.51 -3.25
C ASN A 88 -13.96 5.25 -2.72
N THR A 89 -14.74 4.31 -2.17
CA THR A 89 -14.23 3.05 -1.62
C THR A 89 -14.02 2.02 -2.71
N ILE A 90 -13.19 1.03 -2.38
CA ILE A 90 -12.84 -0.11 -3.20
C ILE A 90 -13.47 -1.32 -2.56
N ASN A 91 -14.06 -2.20 -3.37
CA ASN A 91 -14.46 -3.52 -2.90
C ASN A 91 -13.22 -4.44 -2.90
N PRO A 92 -12.71 -4.88 -1.73
CA PRO A 92 -11.49 -5.66 -1.66
C PRO A 92 -11.56 -6.99 -2.41
N SER A 93 -12.75 -7.61 -2.51
CA SER A 93 -12.96 -8.86 -3.25
C SER A 93 -12.70 -8.74 -4.76
N ARG A 94 -12.66 -7.52 -5.30
CA ARG A 94 -12.34 -7.27 -6.72
C ARG A 94 -10.85 -7.16 -6.99
N LEU A 95 -10.02 -7.00 -5.96
CA LEU A 95 -8.57 -6.87 -6.10
C LEU A 95 -7.96 -8.22 -6.48
N LYS A 96 -6.99 -8.20 -7.40
CA LYS A 96 -6.32 -9.41 -7.92
C LYS A 96 -4.81 -9.40 -7.72
N ILE A 97 -4.22 -8.21 -7.69
CA ILE A 97 -2.79 -8.01 -7.54
C ILE A 97 -2.51 -7.66 -6.09
N ASP A 98 -1.83 -8.55 -5.38
CA ASP A 98 -1.34 -8.31 -4.01
C ASP A 98 0.01 -7.57 -4.04
N SER A 99 0.48 -7.13 -2.88
CA SER A 99 1.68 -6.29 -2.72
C SER A 99 2.96 -6.96 -3.22
N ASN A 100 3.13 -8.27 -3.01
CA ASN A 100 4.27 -9.02 -3.53
C ASN A 100 4.29 -9.05 -5.07
N ARG A 101 3.13 -9.27 -5.70
CA ARG A 101 3.00 -9.29 -7.16
C ARG A 101 3.17 -7.88 -7.74
N ALA A 102 2.66 -6.85 -7.08
CA ALA A 102 2.89 -5.46 -7.47
C ALA A 102 4.38 -5.11 -7.43
N LEU A 103 5.10 -5.52 -6.38
CA LEU A 103 6.55 -5.34 -6.26
C LEU A 103 7.31 -6.06 -7.38
N GLU A 104 6.92 -7.30 -7.68
CA GLU A 104 7.52 -8.07 -8.77
C GLU A 104 7.32 -7.40 -10.14
N ILE A 105 6.09 -6.94 -10.43
CA ILE A 105 5.78 -6.21 -11.68
C ILE A 105 6.61 -4.93 -11.77
N ALA A 106 6.66 -4.13 -10.69
CA ALA A 106 7.43 -2.89 -10.66
C ALA A 106 8.92 -3.13 -10.93
N THR A 107 9.53 -4.07 -10.22
CA THR A 107 10.96 -4.35 -10.32
C THR A 107 11.35 -4.97 -11.66
N LYS A 108 10.46 -5.78 -12.28
CA LYS A 108 10.69 -6.32 -13.62
C LYS A 108 10.47 -5.32 -14.74
N SER A 109 9.72 -4.23 -14.49
CA SER A 109 9.43 -3.20 -15.50
C SER A 109 10.62 -2.28 -15.82
N ASN A 110 11.69 -2.32 -15.02
CA ASN A 110 12.89 -1.51 -15.25
C ASN A 110 14.16 -2.22 -14.76
N GLU A 111 15.10 -2.48 -15.67
CA GLU A 111 16.33 -3.22 -15.34
C GLU A 111 17.27 -2.47 -14.37
N SER A 112 17.17 -1.14 -14.27
CA SER A 112 17.98 -0.34 -13.33
C SER A 112 17.71 -0.68 -11.85
N PHE A 113 16.61 -1.38 -11.53
CA PHE A 113 16.45 -1.94 -10.19
C PHE A 113 17.52 -2.97 -9.81
N ARG A 114 18.18 -3.59 -10.79
CA ARG A 114 19.29 -4.54 -10.55
C ARG A 114 20.62 -3.85 -10.23
N THR A 115 20.75 -2.56 -10.52
CA THR A 115 22.00 -1.81 -10.35
C THR A 115 22.07 -1.09 -9.01
N VAL A 116 21.03 -1.19 -8.18
CA VAL A 116 20.94 -0.52 -6.88
C VAL A 116 20.52 -1.49 -5.79
N LYS A 117 20.97 -1.23 -4.56
CA LYS A 117 20.54 -1.98 -3.38
C LYS A 117 19.25 -1.36 -2.84
N LEU A 118 18.11 -1.94 -3.21
CA LEU A 118 16.82 -1.54 -2.62
C LEU A 118 16.82 -1.78 -1.11
N SER A 119 16.36 -0.78 -0.36
CA SER A 119 16.34 -0.81 1.10
C SER A 119 14.93 -1.03 1.62
N THR A 120 13.99 -0.17 1.23
CA THR A 120 12.58 -0.23 1.64
C THR A 120 11.64 0.21 0.53
N VAL A 121 10.40 -0.27 0.60
CA VAL A 121 9.31 0.16 -0.28
C VAL A 121 8.10 0.53 0.57
N VAL A 122 7.53 1.71 0.33
CA VAL A 122 6.21 2.09 0.86
C VAL A 122 5.15 1.61 -0.10
N PHE A 123 4.11 0.99 0.42
CA PHE A 123 2.97 0.54 -0.36
C PHE A 123 1.75 1.36 -0.02
N ARG A 124 1.03 1.83 -1.03
CA ARG A 124 -0.29 2.44 -0.88
C ARG A 124 -1.24 1.85 -1.91
N LEU A 125 -2.45 1.51 -1.52
CA LEU A 125 -3.52 1.12 -2.45
C LEU A 125 -4.70 2.05 -2.25
N ALA A 126 -5.16 2.67 -3.34
CA ALA A 126 -6.31 3.57 -3.33
C ALA A 126 -6.92 3.70 -4.73
N SER A 127 -8.17 4.16 -4.80
CA SER A 127 -8.78 4.66 -6.03
C SER A 127 -8.14 6.00 -6.37
N LEU A 128 -7.64 6.13 -7.60
CA LEU A 128 -6.96 7.34 -8.06
C LEU A 128 -7.75 7.99 -9.19
N LYS A 129 -7.96 9.31 -9.11
CA LYS A 129 -8.61 10.06 -10.18
C LYS A 129 -7.83 9.89 -11.49
N GLY A 130 -8.53 9.54 -12.56
CA GLY A 130 -7.93 9.33 -13.88
C GLY A 130 -7.46 7.89 -14.15
N TYR A 131 -7.72 6.95 -13.24
CA TYR A 131 -7.47 5.52 -13.46
C TYR A 131 -8.79 4.75 -13.32
N GLU A 132 -8.94 3.71 -14.14
CA GLU A 132 -10.19 2.91 -14.24
C GLU A 132 -10.35 1.88 -13.11
N GLU A 133 -9.28 1.66 -12.34
CA GLU A 133 -9.21 0.68 -11.26
C GLU A 133 -8.46 1.27 -10.06
N ALA A 134 -8.58 0.59 -8.91
CA ALA A 134 -7.70 0.87 -7.77
C ALA A 134 -6.24 0.62 -8.15
N CYS A 135 -5.34 1.44 -7.63
CA CYS A 135 -3.92 1.35 -7.97
C CYS A 135 -3.07 1.13 -6.73
N TRP A 136 -2.08 0.25 -6.86
CA TRP A 136 -0.90 0.24 -6.02
C TRP A 136 0.02 1.40 -6.41
N ILE A 137 0.52 2.11 -5.40
CA ILE A 137 1.59 3.09 -5.49
C ILE A 137 2.74 2.57 -4.64
N LEU A 138 3.87 2.28 -5.28
CA LEU A 138 5.07 1.78 -4.64
C LEU A 138 6.13 2.89 -4.68
N ASP A 139 6.46 3.46 -3.52
CA ASP A 139 7.58 4.39 -3.40
C ASP A 139 8.84 3.62 -3.02
N PHE A 140 9.83 3.70 -3.88
CA PHE A 140 11.07 2.96 -3.77
C PHE A 140 12.16 3.80 -3.13
N PHE A 141 12.92 3.13 -2.29
CA PHE A 141 14.11 3.68 -1.67
C PHE A 141 15.27 2.70 -1.81
N ALA A 142 16.46 3.26 -1.95
CA ALA A 142 17.68 2.50 -2.09
C ALA A 142 18.77 3.04 -1.18
N ASP A 143 19.65 2.14 -0.76
CA ASP A 143 20.81 2.41 0.07
C ASP A 143 21.97 2.93 -0.79
N LYS A 144 22.55 4.06 -0.35
CA LYS A 144 23.81 4.60 -0.86
C LYS A 144 24.72 4.86 0.33
N ASN A 145 25.75 4.05 0.49
CA ASN A 145 26.75 4.17 1.56
C ASN A 145 26.14 4.21 2.98
N GLY A 146 25.13 3.39 3.25
CA GLY A 146 24.42 3.35 4.53
C GLY A 146 23.32 4.41 4.67
N PHE A 147 23.14 5.27 3.68
CA PHE A 147 22.10 6.29 3.65
C PHE A 147 21.02 5.95 2.64
N GLU A 148 19.81 5.84 3.14
CA GLU A 148 18.64 5.56 2.34
C GLU A 148 18.14 6.81 1.59
N ARG A 149 17.86 6.66 0.30
CA ARG A 149 17.38 7.75 -0.57
C ARG A 149 16.16 7.30 -1.37
N SER A 150 15.20 8.21 -1.52
CA SER A 150 14.06 7.98 -2.41
C SER A 150 14.51 8.00 -3.87
N ILE A 151 14.20 6.93 -4.59
CA ILE A 151 14.47 6.79 -6.02
C ILE A 151 13.21 6.96 -6.87
N GLY A 152 12.06 7.26 -6.26
CA GLY A 152 10.82 7.56 -6.97
C GLY A 152 9.73 6.52 -6.74
N TYR A 153 8.79 6.39 -7.68
CA TYR A 153 7.62 5.55 -7.52
C TYR A 153 7.14 4.87 -8.80
N VAL A 154 6.33 3.82 -8.62
CA VAL A 154 5.60 3.11 -9.67
C VAL A 154 4.12 3.02 -9.29
N ILE A 155 3.22 3.24 -10.25
CA ILE A 155 1.76 3.06 -10.11
C ILE A 155 1.33 1.86 -10.95
N ILE A 156 0.66 0.90 -10.32
CA ILE A 156 0.25 -0.38 -10.91
C ILE A 156 -1.24 -0.62 -10.64
N GLY A 157 -1.99 -1.03 -11.66
CA GLY A 157 -3.39 -1.45 -11.49
C GLY A 157 -3.54 -2.65 -10.57
N ALA A 158 -4.40 -2.56 -9.56
CA ALA A 158 -4.59 -3.59 -8.56
C ALA A 158 -5.49 -4.76 -9.02
N ILE A 159 -6.06 -4.67 -10.22
CA ILE A 159 -6.85 -5.73 -10.88
C ILE A 159 -6.08 -6.26 -12.08
N THR A 160 -5.56 -5.37 -12.94
CA THR A 160 -4.93 -5.76 -14.22
C THR A 160 -3.43 -6.02 -14.11
N GLY A 161 -2.76 -5.44 -13.12
CA GLY A 161 -1.29 -5.43 -13.04
C GLY A 161 -0.62 -4.51 -14.06
N LYS A 162 -1.39 -3.69 -14.80
CA LYS A 162 -0.86 -2.72 -15.76
C LYS A 162 -0.01 -1.67 -15.04
N VAL A 163 1.21 -1.43 -15.53
CA VAL A 163 2.03 -0.30 -15.08
C VAL A 163 1.48 0.98 -15.73
N TYR A 164 0.85 1.82 -14.92
CA TYR A 164 0.25 3.08 -15.38
C TYR A 164 1.25 4.22 -15.43
N LYS A 165 2.17 4.25 -14.47
CA LYS A 165 3.14 5.32 -14.33
C LYS A 165 4.39 4.82 -13.65
N MET A 166 5.53 5.29 -14.14
CA MET A 166 6.82 5.03 -13.52
C MET A 166 7.62 6.32 -13.55
N LYS A 167 8.03 6.79 -12.38
CA LYS A 167 8.91 7.95 -12.22
C LYS A 167 10.04 7.57 -11.29
N LEU A 168 11.15 7.13 -11.88
CA LEU A 168 12.32 6.67 -11.16
C LEU A 168 13.53 7.55 -11.48
N ASN A 169 14.36 7.81 -10.48
CA ASN A 169 15.60 8.55 -10.61
C ASN A 169 16.70 7.82 -9.83
N PHE A 170 17.43 6.98 -10.54
CA PHE A 170 18.54 6.18 -9.98
C PHE A 170 19.83 6.99 -9.81
N SER A 171 20.00 8.15 -10.47
CA SER A 171 21.25 8.93 -10.33
C SER A 171 21.51 9.43 -8.91
N LYS A 172 20.47 9.47 -8.07
CA LYS A 172 20.57 9.78 -6.64
C LYS A 172 21.33 8.73 -5.82
N VAL A 173 21.38 7.49 -6.32
CA VAL A 173 21.91 6.32 -5.60
C VAL A 173 22.99 5.58 -6.38
N LEU A 174 23.09 5.81 -7.68
CA LEU A 174 24.25 5.45 -8.49
C LEU A 174 25.42 6.37 -8.11
N HIS A 175 26.65 5.90 -8.33
CA HIS A 175 27.94 6.46 -7.86
C HIS A 175 28.33 6.08 -6.44
#